data_AF-A0AAV8VY89-F1
#
_entry.id   AF-A0AAV8VY89-F1
#
_cell.length_a   1.000
_cell.length_b   1.000
_cell.length_c   1.000
_cell.angle_alpha   90.00
_cell.angle_beta   90.00
_cell.angle_gamma   90.00
#
_symmetry.space_group_name_H-M   'P 1'
#
loop_
_entity.id
_entity.type
_entity.pdbx_description
1 polymer ?
#
loop_
_entity_poly.entity_id
_entity_poly.type
_entity_poly.pdbx_seq_one_letter_code
_entity_poly.pdbx_strand_id
1 'polypeptide(L)'
;LRWWNRSLEGLRQSARRTLNRVVKGRADASWDDYRAARRVFKKELQKLNIDLLFPTTWLRRSKRSGWRAYCSELESLPETARLMKILSCEKRENIGSLKKADGTWTTSSEECLELLVETTHFAG
;
A
#
# COMPACT_ATOMS: atom_id res chain seq x y z
N LEU A 1 -22.03 -11.41 3.80
CA LEU A 1 -21.71 -10.39 4.85
C LEU A 1 -20.67 -9.40 4.30
N ARG A 2 -21.10 -8.18 3.98
CA ARG A 2 -20.20 -7.13 3.49
C ARG A 2 -19.49 -6.49 4.69
N TRP A 3 -18.33 -7.03 5.06
CA TRP A 3 -17.52 -6.53 6.18
C TRP A 3 -17.01 -5.09 5.96
N TRP A 4 -17.02 -4.62 4.71
CA TRP A 4 -16.70 -3.26 4.31
C TRP A 4 -17.97 -2.41 4.24
N ASN A 5 -18.06 -1.35 5.05
CA ASN A 5 -19.21 -0.45 5.07
C ASN A 5 -18.83 1.00 4.71
N ARG A 6 -19.83 1.84 4.45
CA ARG A 6 -19.64 3.24 4.02
C ARG A 6 -18.93 4.08 5.08
N SER A 7 -19.11 3.78 6.37
CA SER A 7 -18.42 4.45 7.47
C SER A 7 -16.91 4.16 7.47
N LEU A 8 -16.53 2.88 7.36
CA LEU A 8 -15.14 2.45 7.22
C LEU A 8 -14.46 3.05 5.99
N GLU A 9 -15.17 3.11 4.86
CA GLU A 9 -14.67 3.75 3.65
C GLU A 9 -14.40 5.24 3.90
N GLY A 10 -15.33 5.96 4.54
CA GLY A 10 -15.15 7.37 4.91
C GLY A 10 -13.94 7.61 5.81
N LEU A 11 -13.74 6.75 6.82
CA LEU A 11 -12.61 6.83 7.73
C LEU A 11 -11.27 6.52 7.04
N ARG A 12 -11.25 5.50 6.16
CA ARG A 12 -10.08 5.20 5.32
C ARG A 12 -9.74 6.38 4.42
N GLN A 13 -10.73 7.00 3.78
CA GLN A 13 -10.51 8.15 2.91
C GLN A 13 -9.99 9.36 3.69
N SER A 14 -10.53 9.63 4.88
CA SER A 14 -10.04 10.70 5.76
C SER A 14 -8.56 10.50 6.10
N ALA A 15 -8.18 9.31 6.57
CA ALA A 15 -6.79 8.97 6.87
C ALA A 15 -5.87 9.05 5.63
N ARG A 16 -6.38 8.69 4.44
CA ARG A 16 -5.62 8.80 3.17
C ARG A 16 -5.43 10.26 2.76
N ARG A 17 -6.45 11.12 2.97
CA ARG A 17 -6.36 12.55 2.66
C ARG A 17 -5.33 13.24 3.53
N THR A 18 -5.35 13.03 4.84
CA THR A 18 -4.35 13.61 5.76
C THR A 18 -2.94 13.09 5.44
N LEU A 19 -2.78 11.79 5.19
CA LEU A 19 -1.50 11.22 4.74
C LEU A 19 -0.99 11.89 3.46
N ASN A 20 -1.84 12.01 2.44
CA ASN A 20 -1.45 12.62 1.17
C ASN A 20 -1.08 14.10 1.31
N ARG A 21 -1.71 14.84 2.23
CA ARG A 21 -1.35 16.25 2.49
C ARG A 21 0.03 16.36 3.12
N VAL A 22 0.31 15.51 4.12
CA VAL A 22 1.60 15.49 4.82
C VAL A 22 2.72 15.02 3.88
N VAL A 23 2.51 13.94 3.14
CA VAL A 23 3.50 13.41 2.16
C VAL A 23 3.79 14.42 1.04
N LYS A 24 2.80 15.24 0.67
CA LYS A 24 2.99 16.32 -0.33
C LYS A 24 3.53 17.62 0.27
N GLY A 25 3.94 17.63 1.54
CA GLY A 25 4.58 18.77 2.18
C GLY A 25 3.72 20.02 2.27
N ARG A 26 2.38 19.89 2.42
CA ARG A 26 1.53 21.07 2.59
C ARG A 26 1.81 21.74 3.95
N ALA A 27 1.91 23.06 3.94
CA ALA A 27 2.31 23.86 5.10
C ALA A 27 1.37 23.73 6.32
N ASP A 28 0.11 23.36 6.08
CA ASP A 28 -0.94 23.17 7.10
C ASP A 28 -1.09 21.70 7.55
N ALA A 29 -0.28 20.78 7.03
CA ALA A 29 -0.49 19.35 7.24
C ALA A 29 0.31 18.79 8.41
N SER A 30 -0.38 18.27 9.43
CA SER A 30 0.24 17.64 10.59
C SER A 30 0.24 16.11 10.54
N TRP A 31 1.37 15.49 10.93
CA TRP A 31 1.45 14.05 11.20
C TRP A 31 0.54 13.62 12.35
N ASP A 32 0.16 14.53 13.24
CA ASP A 32 -0.78 14.24 14.33
C ASP A 32 -2.21 14.04 13.81
N ASP A 33 -2.65 14.83 12.84
CA ASP A 33 -3.96 14.68 12.21
C ASP A 33 -4.09 13.33 11.49
N TYR A 34 -3.02 12.92 10.80
CA TYR A 34 -2.94 11.59 10.21
C TYR A 34 -3.01 10.49 11.28
N ARG A 35 -2.23 10.61 12.36
CA ARG A 35 -2.24 9.63 13.46
C ARG A 35 -3.61 9.55 14.12
N ALA A 36 -4.29 10.67 14.34
CA ALA A 36 -5.64 10.73 14.89
C ALA A 36 -6.65 10.04 13.97
N ALA A 37 -6.70 10.42 12.69
CA ALA A 37 -7.59 9.81 11.70
C ALA A 37 -7.34 8.28 11.57
N ARG A 38 -6.07 7.85 11.60
CA ARG A 38 -5.69 6.44 11.57
C ARG A 38 -6.11 5.68 12.82
N ARG A 39 -6.03 6.28 14.01
CA ARG A 39 -6.51 5.68 15.27
C ARG A 39 -8.02 5.44 15.23
N VAL A 40 -8.80 6.43 14.77
CA VAL A 40 -10.26 6.29 14.64
C VAL A 40 -10.61 5.16 13.68
N PHE A 41 -9.99 5.13 12.50
CA PHE A 41 -10.18 4.03 11.54
C PHE A 41 -9.84 2.66 12.14
N LYS A 42 -8.72 2.56 12.88
CA LYS A 42 -8.33 1.32 13.58
C LYS A 42 -9.33 0.90 14.65
N LYS A 43 -9.87 1.86 15.41
CA LYS A 43 -10.87 1.62 16.46
C LYS A 43 -12.19 1.11 15.88
N GLU A 44 -12.67 1.69 14.78
CA GLU A 44 -13.87 1.19 14.11
C GLU A 44 -13.66 -0.19 13.47
N LEU A 45 -12.47 -0.46 12.94
CA LEU A 45 -12.11 -1.81 12.51
C LEU A 45 -12.12 -2.83 13.66
N GLN A 46 -11.69 -2.43 14.86
CA GLN A 46 -11.73 -3.27 16.07
C GLN A 46 -13.17 -3.56 16.52
N LYS A 47 -14.07 -2.57 16.46
CA LYS A 47 -15.49 -2.77 16.84
C LYS A 47 -16.22 -3.80 15.99
N LEU A 48 -15.80 -3.97 14.73
CA LEU A 48 -16.43 -4.92 13.82
C LEU A 48 -16.06 -6.38 14.10
N ASN A 49 -15.16 -6.66 15.07
CA ASN A 49 -14.91 -8.02 15.47
C ASN A 49 -14.38 -8.18 16.91
N ILE A 50 -15.11 -8.92 17.74
CA ILE A 50 -14.80 -9.17 19.16
C ILE A 50 -13.80 -10.33 19.35
N ASP A 51 -13.60 -11.20 18.36
CA ASP A 51 -12.96 -12.51 18.60
C ASP A 51 -11.45 -12.62 18.29
N LEU A 52 -10.77 -11.56 17.85
CA LEU A 52 -9.35 -11.67 17.48
C LEU A 52 -8.52 -10.55 18.08
N LEU A 53 -7.67 -10.96 19.03
CA LEU A 53 -6.60 -10.22 19.71
C LEU A 53 -5.70 -9.39 18.76
N PHE A 54 -5.76 -9.62 17.44
CA PHE A 54 -4.99 -8.91 16.42
C PHE A 54 -5.86 -8.46 15.22
N PRO A 55 -6.15 -7.15 15.09
CA PRO A 55 -6.98 -6.59 14.00
C PRO A 55 -6.41 -6.82 12.59
N THR A 56 -5.09 -7.02 12.49
CA THR A 56 -4.38 -7.24 11.22
C THR A 56 -4.69 -8.61 10.62
N THR A 57 -4.88 -9.63 11.46
CA THR A 57 -5.11 -11.02 11.05
C THR A 57 -6.49 -11.18 10.44
N TRP A 58 -7.50 -10.60 11.09
CA TRP A 58 -8.86 -10.61 10.56
C TRP A 58 -8.98 -9.84 9.25
N LEU A 59 -8.40 -8.65 9.15
CA LEU A 59 -8.41 -7.86 7.91
C LEU A 59 -7.78 -8.61 6.75
N ARG A 60 -6.65 -9.30 6.99
CA ARG A 60 -6.00 -10.17 6.00
C ARG A 60 -6.94 -11.30 5.57
N ARG A 61 -7.59 -11.97 6.51
CA ARG A 61 -8.54 -13.06 6.24
C ARG A 61 -9.75 -12.58 5.44
N SER A 62 -10.37 -11.46 5.84
CA SER A 62 -11.53 -10.88 5.14
C SER A 62 -11.19 -10.42 3.72
N LYS A 63 -10.02 -9.79 3.53
CA LYS A 63 -9.52 -9.44 2.19
C LYS A 63 -9.29 -10.67 1.32
N ARG A 64 -8.64 -11.70 1.87
CA ARG A 64 -8.39 -12.96 1.15
C ARG A 64 -9.69 -13.67 0.79
N SER A 65 -10.67 -13.68 1.70
CA SER A 65 -11.99 -14.25 1.45
C SER A 65 -12.73 -13.49 0.35
N GLY A 66 -12.73 -12.15 0.39
CA GLY A 66 -13.34 -11.33 -0.66
C GLY A 66 -12.65 -11.50 -2.01
N TRP A 67 -11.32 -11.64 -2.02
CA TRP A 67 -10.56 -11.94 -3.23
C TRP A 67 -10.94 -13.29 -3.84
N ARG A 68 -11.03 -14.35 -3.02
CA ARG A 68 -11.47 -15.66 -3.50
C ARG A 68 -12.87 -15.61 -4.08
N ALA A 69 -13.82 -15.00 -3.38
CA ALA A 69 -15.19 -14.86 -3.86
C ALA A 69 -15.24 -14.14 -5.21
N TYR A 70 -14.54 -13.00 -5.32
CA TYR A 70 -14.42 -12.26 -6.57
C TYR A 70 -13.85 -13.11 -7.72
N CYS A 71 -12.78 -13.89 -7.47
CA CYS A 71 -12.23 -14.78 -8.49
C CYS A 71 -13.15 -15.94 -8.84
N SER A 72 -13.91 -16.48 -7.88
CA SER A 72 -14.86 -17.58 -8.11
C SER A 72 -16.10 -17.16 -8.88
N GLU A 73 -16.49 -15.88 -8.79
CA GLU A 73 -17.64 -15.29 -9.50
C GLU A 73 -17.27 -14.73 -10.90
N LEU A 74 -15.99 -14.81 -11.29
CA LEU A 74 -15.48 -14.17 -12.50
C LEU A 74 -15.74 -15.02 -13.75
N GLU A 75 -16.85 -14.76 -14.44
CA GLU A 75 -17.26 -15.51 -15.65
C GLU A 75 -17.01 -14.73 -16.95
N SER A 76 -16.89 -13.41 -16.86
CA SER A 76 -16.80 -12.49 -18.00
C SER A 76 -15.38 -12.44 -18.59
N LEU A 77 -15.27 -12.67 -19.91
CA LEU A 77 -13.99 -12.60 -20.65
C LEU A 77 -13.30 -11.21 -20.55
N PRO A 78 -14.02 -10.07 -20.69
CA PRO A 78 -13.42 -8.75 -20.47
C PRO A 78 -12.86 -8.54 -19.06
N GLU A 79 -13.53 -9.09 -18.04
CA GLU A 79 -13.12 -8.94 -16.64
C GLU A 79 -11.89 -9.79 -16.31
N THR A 80 -11.88 -11.04 -16.77
CA THR A 80 -10.71 -11.94 -16.68
C THR A 80 -9.52 -11.37 -17.43
N ALA A 81 -9.69 -10.86 -18.65
CA ALA A 81 -8.60 -10.25 -19.42
C ALA A 81 -8.00 -9.02 -18.72
N ARG A 82 -8.83 -8.14 -18.13
CA ARG A 82 -8.36 -7.01 -17.33
C ARG A 82 -7.58 -7.48 -16.10
N LEU A 83 -8.08 -8.49 -15.40
CA LEU A 83 -7.40 -9.05 -14.25
C LEU A 83 -6.04 -9.65 -14.65
N MET A 84 -6.01 -10.46 -15.70
CA MET A 84 -4.78 -11.06 -16.22
C MET A 84 -3.74 -9.99 -16.57
N LYS A 85 -4.15 -8.89 -17.20
CA LYS A 85 -3.25 -7.75 -17.49
C LYS A 85 -2.66 -7.12 -16.23
N ILE A 86 -3.45 -6.99 -15.16
CA ILE A 86 -2.97 -6.45 -13.88
C ILE A 86 -1.98 -7.41 -13.23
N LEU A 87 -2.26 -8.71 -13.29
CA LEU A 87 -1.41 -9.76 -12.70
C LEU A 87 -0.13 -9.99 -13.50
N SER A 88 -0.18 -9.86 -14.82
CA SER A 88 0.97 -10.03 -15.72
C SER A 88 1.89 -8.81 -15.75
N CYS A 89 1.41 -7.67 -15.25
CA CYS A 89 2.24 -6.49 -15.06
C CYS A 89 3.22 -6.80 -13.91
N GLU A 90 4.40 -7.30 -14.24
CA GLU A 90 5.50 -7.36 -13.28
C GLU A 90 5.65 -5.97 -12.68
N LYS A 91 5.58 -5.90 -11.35
CA LYS A 91 5.98 -4.70 -10.64
C LYS A 91 7.46 -4.55 -10.95
N ARG A 92 7.79 -3.69 -11.92
CA ARG A 92 9.15 -3.19 -12.06
C ARG A 92 9.46 -2.53 -10.74
N GLU A 93 10.24 -3.22 -9.90
CA GLU A 93 10.74 -2.63 -8.68
C GLU A 93 11.56 -1.43 -9.12
N ASN A 94 11.05 -0.24 -8.85
CA ASN A 94 11.83 0.96 -9.05
C ASN A 94 12.84 0.98 -7.91
N ILE A 95 14.10 0.69 -8.23
CA ILE A 95 15.24 0.71 -7.31
C ILE A 95 15.37 2.10 -6.64
N GLY A 96 14.70 3.12 -7.17
CA GLY A 96 14.70 4.47 -6.64
C GLY A 96 16.05 5.15 -6.91
N SER A 97 16.37 6.16 -6.11
CA SER A 97 17.68 6.80 -6.11
C SER A 97 18.51 6.31 -4.94
N LEU A 98 19.78 6.00 -5.18
CA LEU A 98 20.74 5.60 -4.16
C LEU A 98 21.64 6.79 -3.81
N LYS A 99 22.11 6.81 -2.57
CA LYS A 99 23.03 7.85 -2.10
C LYS A 99 24.46 7.39 -2.37
N LYS A 100 25.21 8.23 -3.07
CA LYS A 100 26.63 8.03 -3.36
C LYS A 100 27.50 8.35 -2.13
N ALA A 101 28.76 7.91 -2.18
CA ALA A 101 29.75 8.17 -1.12
C ALA A 101 30.06 9.67 -0.93
N ASP A 102 29.94 10.47 -2.00
CA ASP A 102 30.08 11.94 -1.97
C ASP A 102 28.88 12.66 -1.33
N GLY A 103 27.84 11.93 -0.94
CA GLY A 103 26.64 12.46 -0.33
C GLY A 103 25.55 12.90 -1.32
N THR A 104 25.81 12.86 -2.63
CA THR A 104 24.84 13.15 -3.68
C THR A 104 23.96 11.92 -3.98
N TRP A 105 22.87 12.12 -4.73
CA TRP A 105 21.93 11.06 -5.09
C TRP A 105 22.07 10.71 -6.57
N THR A 106 21.86 9.44 -6.91
CA THR A 106 21.74 9.02 -8.30
C THR A 106 20.45 9.56 -8.91
N THR A 107 20.53 9.95 -10.17
CA THR A 107 19.48 10.65 -10.91
C THR A 107 18.94 9.83 -12.08
N SER A 108 19.69 8.82 -12.52
CA SER A 108 19.27 7.87 -13.54
C SER A 108 19.26 6.44 -12.98
N SER A 109 18.47 5.57 -13.62
CA SER A 109 18.46 4.14 -13.28
C SER A 109 19.80 3.46 -13.59
N GLU A 110 20.51 3.94 -14.61
CA GLU A 110 21.82 3.42 -15.02
C GLU A 110 22.87 3.69 -13.95
N GLU A 111 22.97 4.94 -13.50
CA GLU A 111 23.86 5.38 -12.44
C GLU A 111 23.56 4.65 -11.10
N CYS A 112 22.29 4.36 -10.85
CA CYS A 112 21.86 3.52 -9.73
C CYS A 112 22.38 2.09 -9.83
N LEU A 113 22.29 1.49 -11.01
CA LEU A 113 22.75 0.12 -11.26
C LEU A 113 24.27 0.02 -11.21
N GLU A 114 24.99 0.97 -11.80
CA GLU A 114 26.45 1.09 -11.71
C GLU A 114 26.89 1.16 -10.26
N LEU A 115 26.28 2.05 -9.47
CA LEU A 115 26.60 2.16 -8.05
C LEU A 115 26.34 0.85 -7.30
N LEU A 116 25.26 0.11 -7.60
CA LEU A 116 24.97 -1.19 -6.96
C LEU A 116 26.01 -2.26 -7.28
N VAL A 117 26.47 -2.29 -8.53
CA VAL A 117 27.52 -3.21 -8.99
C VAL A 117 28.85 -2.84 -8.33
N GLU A 118 29.17 -1.55 -8.23
CA GLU A 118 30.44 -1.06 -7.70
C GLU A 118 30.55 -1.13 -6.16
N THR A 119 29.47 -0.84 -5.43
CA THR A 119 29.59 -0.53 -3.99
C THR A 119 29.53 -1.72 -3.04
N THR A 120 28.67 -2.73 -3.23
CA THR A 120 28.53 -3.77 -2.17
C THR A 120 27.79 -5.07 -2.52
N HIS A 121 26.98 -5.16 -3.58
CA HIS A 121 25.99 -6.26 -3.65
C HIS A 121 26.27 -7.39 -4.65
N PHE A 122 27.23 -7.24 -5.56
CA PHE A 122 27.62 -8.29 -6.51
C PHE A 122 29.15 -8.47 -6.55
N ALA A 123 29.75 -8.75 -5.40
CA ALA A 123 31.08 -9.38 -5.41
C ALA A 123 30.91 -10.80 -5.98
N GLY A 124 31.75 -11.16 -6.97
CA GLY A 124 31.78 -12.50 -7.55
C GLY A 124 32.00 -13.61 -6.52
#